data_AF-A0A4V0NGP4-F1
#
_entry.id   AF-A0A4V0NGP4-F1
#
_cell.length_a   1.000
_cell.length_b   1.000
_cell.length_c   1.000
_cell.angle_alpha   90.00
_cell.angle_beta   90.00
_cell.angle_gamma   90.00
#
_symmetry.space_group_name_H-M   'P 1'
#
loop_
_entity.id
_entity.type
_entity.pdbx_description
1 polymer ?
#
loop_
_entity_poly.entity_id
_entity_poly.type
_entity_poly.pdbx_seq_one_letter_code
_entity_poly.pdbx_strand_id
1 'polypeptide(L)'
;MKRSRSENLCKVGIFLGLGVSLAIAGCGDEDNGGSSSASSSASTATSSSSVSSGSGGGTGGSGGGTGGSDGGSGGAGEGGGTGGSGGSGGPSLSFFVSSSGSATANLGGLAGADKRCQDLAAAVGAGAKTWRAYLSVEKGPNDQPVHAKDRIGAGPWYNAKLVMVAANIEELHARFGDHTVFLDEKGQMVPGQWEGSPTPNQHDILTGTNRDGTLKAGQTCADWTSEDANQTATVGHSDGLGPNGSNADMYRPWNSVHASGSCADTAPGGGNGRVYCFAVD
;
A
#
# COMPACT_ATOMS: atom_id res chain seq x y z
N MET A 1 -41.04 48.73 11.64
CA MET A 1 -41.06 50.16 12.02
C MET A 1 -39.91 50.42 13.01
N LYS A 2 -39.15 51.51 12.77
CA LYS A 2 -38.04 52.11 13.55
C LYS A 2 -36.71 51.30 13.54
N ARG A 3 -35.66 51.64 12.75
CA ARG A 3 -34.68 52.78 12.79
C ARG A 3 -33.98 52.88 14.16
N SER A 4 -32.66 53.11 14.33
CA SER A 4 -31.50 53.39 13.46
C SER A 4 -30.23 53.40 14.34
N ARG A 5 -29.08 53.06 13.72
CA ARG A 5 -27.65 53.42 13.95
C ARG A 5 -27.21 54.27 15.16
N SER A 6 -26.01 53.99 15.68
CA SER A 6 -24.87 54.93 15.57
C SER A 6 -23.50 54.25 15.78
N GLU A 7 -22.60 54.47 14.82
CA GLU A 7 -21.15 54.32 14.93
C GLU A 7 -20.52 55.64 15.44
N ASN A 8 -19.30 55.57 16.00
CA ASN A 8 -18.19 56.56 15.94
C ASN A 8 -17.07 56.08 16.88
N LEU A 9 -15.88 55.61 16.46
CA LEU A 9 -14.73 56.22 15.75
C LEU A 9 -13.82 57.17 16.56
N CYS A 10 -12.51 57.03 16.25
CA CYS A 10 -11.34 57.90 16.50
C CYS A 10 -10.58 57.79 17.84
N LYS A 11 -9.23 57.86 17.93
CA LYS A 11 -8.05 57.73 17.02
C LYS A 11 -6.78 58.01 17.88
N VAL A 12 -5.59 57.83 17.27
CA VAL A 12 -4.25 58.40 17.60
C VAL A 12 -3.34 57.53 18.50
N GLY A 13 -2.05 57.28 18.23
CA GLY A 13 -1.08 57.77 17.22
C GLY A 13 0.12 56.80 17.08
N ILE A 14 0.71 56.61 15.89
CA ILE A 14 1.87 57.30 15.29
C ILE A 14 3.12 57.34 16.19
N PHE A 15 4.16 56.58 15.81
CA PHE A 15 5.57 57.01 15.89
C PHE A 15 6.30 56.62 14.58
N LEU A 16 7.17 57.54 14.16
CA LEU A 16 7.81 57.70 12.85
C LEU A 16 9.35 57.67 13.04
N GLY A 17 10.11 57.25 12.01
CA GLY A 17 11.58 57.43 11.89
C GLY A 17 12.31 56.13 11.53
N LEU A 18 12.80 55.80 10.33
CA LEU A 18 13.42 56.48 9.16
C LEU A 18 14.97 56.50 9.19
N GLY A 19 15.58 55.95 8.12
CA GLY A 19 17.03 55.96 7.77
C GLY A 19 17.39 54.71 6.93
N VAL A 20 17.26 54.68 5.59
CA VAL A 20 18.00 55.33 4.47
C VAL A 20 19.39 54.71 4.14
N SER A 21 19.37 53.94 3.05
CA SER A 21 20.29 53.79 1.90
C SER A 21 21.79 53.51 2.02
N LEU A 22 22.23 52.48 1.26
CA LEU A 22 23.43 52.52 0.42
C LEU A 22 23.20 51.72 -0.88
N ALA A 23 23.53 52.32 -2.02
CA ALA A 23 23.43 51.76 -3.37
C ALA A 23 24.78 51.18 -3.82
N ILE A 24 24.77 50.15 -4.67
CA ILE A 24 25.87 49.85 -5.60
C ILE A 24 25.25 49.47 -6.95
N ALA A 25 25.70 50.20 -7.98
CA ALA A 25 25.44 49.96 -9.40
C ALA A 25 26.45 48.95 -9.95
N GLY A 26 26.01 48.14 -10.93
CA GLY A 26 26.87 47.30 -11.75
C GLY A 26 26.23 47.08 -13.12
N CYS A 27 26.82 47.68 -14.14
CA CYS A 27 26.50 47.50 -15.55
C CYS A 27 27.22 46.26 -16.10
N GLY A 28 26.60 45.58 -17.07
CA GLY A 28 27.22 44.52 -17.87
C GLY A 28 26.46 44.35 -19.17
N ASP A 29 27.05 44.86 -20.25
CA ASP A 29 26.63 44.82 -21.65
C ASP A 29 26.77 43.42 -22.27
N GLU A 30 25.77 42.93 -23.01
CA GLU A 30 25.96 41.90 -24.04
C GLU A 30 25.02 42.15 -25.24
N ASP A 31 25.52 42.86 -26.25
CA ASP A 31 25.04 42.82 -27.63
C ASP A 31 25.85 41.76 -28.39
N ASN A 32 25.19 40.78 -29.04
CA ASN A 32 25.37 40.58 -30.48
C ASN A 32 24.31 39.65 -31.08
N GLY A 33 23.64 40.14 -32.12
CA GLY A 33 22.69 39.39 -32.94
C GLY A 33 23.37 38.51 -34.00
N GLY A 34 22.60 37.62 -34.60
CA GLY A 34 23.09 36.77 -35.69
C GLY A 34 22.15 35.66 -36.16
N SER A 35 21.01 36.06 -36.74
CA SER A 35 20.31 35.47 -37.89
C SER A 35 20.25 33.94 -38.12
N SER A 36 19.02 33.44 -38.05
CA SER A 36 18.30 32.62 -39.05
C SER A 36 19.03 31.49 -39.81
N SER A 37 18.51 30.28 -39.64
CA SER A 37 18.15 29.42 -40.78
C SER A 37 16.94 28.55 -40.43
N ALA A 38 15.87 28.79 -41.17
CA ALA A 38 14.74 27.88 -41.26
C ALA A 38 15.19 26.61 -41.99
N SER A 39 14.78 25.46 -41.50
CA SER A 39 14.71 24.23 -42.29
C SER A 39 13.53 23.41 -41.81
N SER A 40 12.43 23.62 -42.51
CA SER A 40 11.32 22.69 -42.66
C SER A 40 11.82 21.30 -43.05
N SER A 41 11.34 20.27 -42.37
CA SER A 41 11.21 18.93 -42.95
C SER A 41 10.02 18.24 -42.32
N ALA A 42 9.03 18.03 -43.19
CA ALA A 42 7.80 17.30 -42.95
C ALA A 42 8.03 15.79 -42.97
N SER A 43 6.92 15.08 -42.71
CA SER A 43 6.68 13.64 -42.93
C SER A 43 7.07 12.78 -41.71
N THR A 44 6.27 11.83 -41.22
CA THR A 44 5.09 11.18 -41.78
C THR A 44 4.34 10.52 -40.62
N ALA A 45 3.05 10.76 -40.50
CA ALA A 45 2.17 9.91 -39.71
C ALA A 45 1.89 8.64 -40.51
N THR A 46 2.17 7.47 -39.93
CA THR A 46 1.71 6.20 -40.47
C THR A 46 0.96 5.46 -39.38
N SER A 47 -0.35 5.67 -39.37
CA SER A 47 -1.33 4.82 -38.72
C SER A 47 -1.40 3.50 -39.50
N SER A 48 -1.22 2.36 -38.84
CA SER A 48 -1.59 1.05 -39.39
C SER A 48 -2.74 0.47 -38.60
N SER A 49 -3.94 0.72 -39.11
CA SER A 49 -5.13 -0.10 -38.88
C SER A 49 -5.09 -1.29 -39.83
N SER A 50 -5.25 -2.50 -39.31
CA SER A 50 -5.79 -3.61 -40.11
C SER A 50 -6.79 -4.39 -39.27
N VAL A 51 -8.06 -4.21 -39.66
CA VAL A 51 -9.18 -5.08 -39.39
C VAL A 51 -9.04 -6.36 -40.22
N SER A 52 -9.38 -7.50 -39.65
CA SER A 52 -9.82 -8.66 -40.42
C SER A 52 -10.66 -9.59 -39.53
N SER A 53 -11.95 -9.52 -39.78
CA SER A 53 -12.97 -10.47 -39.37
C SER A 53 -12.74 -11.82 -40.06
N GLY A 54 -12.93 -12.92 -39.32
CA GLY A 54 -12.92 -14.27 -39.86
C GLY A 54 -13.84 -15.17 -39.04
N SER A 55 -15.09 -15.25 -39.45
CA SER A 55 -16.06 -16.24 -38.99
C SER A 55 -15.71 -17.63 -39.55
N GLY A 56 -15.80 -18.66 -38.71
CA GLY A 56 -15.68 -20.06 -39.13
C GLY A 56 -16.28 -20.97 -38.06
N GLY A 57 -17.47 -21.51 -38.35
CA GLY A 57 -18.17 -22.45 -37.48
C GLY A 57 -17.57 -23.86 -37.51
N GLY A 58 -17.85 -24.63 -36.47
CA GLY A 58 -17.47 -26.03 -36.35
C GLY A 58 -18.25 -26.69 -35.22
N THR A 59 -19.14 -27.60 -35.61
CA THR A 59 -20.12 -28.35 -34.84
C THR A 59 -19.54 -29.55 -34.08
N GLY A 60 -20.19 -29.91 -32.97
CA GLY A 60 -20.47 -31.32 -32.63
C GLY A 60 -19.63 -31.96 -31.52
N GLY A 61 -20.31 -32.63 -30.58
CA GLY A 61 -19.66 -33.61 -29.69
C GLY A 61 -20.31 -33.81 -28.33
N SER A 62 -21.53 -34.35 -28.28
CA SER A 62 -22.17 -34.88 -27.07
C SER A 62 -21.54 -36.21 -26.63
N GLY A 63 -21.47 -36.42 -25.31
CA GLY A 63 -21.30 -37.72 -24.66
C GLY A 63 -21.09 -37.50 -23.16
N GLY A 64 -21.98 -37.83 -22.22
CA GLY A 64 -23.00 -38.87 -22.21
C GLY A 64 -22.42 -40.15 -21.62
N GLY A 65 -22.41 -40.25 -20.29
CA GLY A 65 -21.89 -41.42 -19.57
C GLY A 65 -22.38 -41.46 -18.12
N THR A 66 -23.59 -41.95 -17.94
CA THR A 66 -24.22 -42.31 -16.65
C THR A 66 -23.89 -43.75 -16.27
N GLY A 67 -23.78 -44.03 -14.97
CA GLY A 67 -24.24 -45.29 -14.39
C GLY A 67 -23.16 -46.13 -13.70
N GLY A 68 -23.43 -46.49 -12.44
CA GLY A 68 -22.73 -47.57 -11.73
C GLY A 68 -22.68 -47.38 -10.22
N SER A 69 -23.81 -47.59 -9.54
CA SER A 69 -23.87 -47.83 -8.09
C SER A 69 -24.00 -49.33 -7.84
N ASP A 70 -23.17 -49.86 -6.95
CA ASP A 70 -23.35 -51.05 -6.08
C ASP A 70 -22.12 -51.01 -5.14
N GLY A 71 -22.17 -51.04 -3.81
CA GLY A 71 -23.02 -51.81 -2.91
C GLY A 71 -22.19 -52.94 -2.30
N GLY A 72 -21.61 -52.77 -1.11
CA GLY A 72 -20.86 -53.86 -0.45
C GLY A 72 -20.20 -53.52 0.90
N SER A 73 -20.77 -54.05 1.98
CA SER A 73 -20.38 -53.93 3.39
C SER A 73 -18.99 -54.45 3.77
N GLY A 74 -18.45 -53.84 4.83
CA GLY A 74 -18.03 -54.56 6.05
C GLY A 74 -16.63 -55.18 6.07
N GLY A 75 -15.76 -54.63 6.91
CA GLY A 75 -14.51 -55.28 7.31
C GLY A 75 -13.72 -54.42 8.30
N ALA A 76 -13.85 -54.74 9.59
CA ALA A 76 -12.97 -54.22 10.63
C ALA A 76 -11.53 -54.72 10.39
N GLY A 77 -10.56 -53.82 10.49
CA GLY A 77 -9.14 -54.14 10.41
C GLY A 77 -8.33 -53.07 11.14
N GLU A 78 -7.80 -53.43 12.31
CA GLU A 78 -6.77 -52.69 13.02
C GLU A 78 -5.58 -52.41 12.09
N GLY A 79 -5.16 -51.14 12.08
CA GLY A 79 -3.97 -50.69 11.37
C GLY A 79 -3.45 -49.43 12.03
N GLY A 80 -2.48 -49.60 12.93
CA GLY A 80 -1.62 -48.52 13.36
C GLY A 80 -0.94 -47.88 12.15
N GLY A 81 -0.97 -46.57 12.07
CA GLY A 81 -0.42 -45.87 10.91
C GLY A 81 -0.47 -44.36 11.09
N THR A 82 0.72 -43.81 11.36
CA THR A 82 1.14 -42.45 11.01
C THR A 82 0.31 -41.32 11.59
N GLY A 83 0.71 -40.88 12.79
CA GLY A 83 0.71 -39.46 13.10
C GLY A 83 1.40 -38.74 11.95
N GLY A 84 0.61 -37.97 11.19
CA GLY A 84 1.14 -37.14 10.13
C GLY A 84 2.11 -36.15 10.75
N SER A 85 3.41 -36.38 10.54
CA SER A 85 4.41 -35.35 10.66
C SER A 85 3.99 -34.21 9.75
N GLY A 86 3.40 -33.16 10.34
CA GLY A 86 3.28 -31.85 9.70
C GLY A 86 4.67 -31.47 9.18
N GLY A 87 4.74 -31.18 7.89
CA GLY A 87 5.97 -31.13 7.12
C GLY A 87 7.09 -30.39 7.85
N SER A 88 8.19 -31.09 8.09
CA SER A 88 9.47 -30.51 8.50
C SER A 88 10.10 -29.79 7.30
N GLY A 89 9.44 -28.74 6.81
CA GLY A 89 10.10 -27.68 6.05
C GLY A 89 10.60 -26.65 7.05
N GLY A 90 11.85 -26.21 6.91
CA GLY A 90 12.35 -25.05 7.66
C GLY A 90 11.49 -23.80 7.43
N PRO A 91 11.78 -22.68 8.12
CA PRO A 91 11.04 -21.44 7.91
C PRO A 91 11.04 -21.08 6.42
N SER A 92 9.89 -20.62 5.93
CA SER A 92 9.71 -20.12 4.58
C SER A 92 9.13 -18.72 4.62
N LEU A 93 9.34 -17.93 3.57
CA LEU A 93 8.81 -16.58 3.45
C LEU A 93 7.28 -16.60 3.63
N SER A 94 6.79 -15.87 4.63
CA SER A 94 5.36 -15.76 4.95
C SER A 94 4.93 -14.34 5.33
N PHE A 95 5.86 -13.38 5.31
CA PHE A 95 5.57 -11.96 5.47
C PHE A 95 6.54 -11.08 4.68
N PHE A 96 6.03 -10.02 4.06
CA PHE A 96 6.86 -8.94 3.52
C PHE A 96 6.08 -7.63 3.37
N VAL A 97 6.80 -6.51 3.23
CA VAL A 97 6.24 -5.24 2.75
C VAL A 97 6.35 -5.19 1.23
N SER A 98 5.31 -4.83 0.50
CA SER A 98 5.39 -4.79 -0.97
C SER A 98 6.55 -3.92 -1.46
N SER A 99 7.49 -4.44 -2.29
CA SER A 99 8.65 -3.68 -2.79
C SER A 99 8.31 -2.48 -3.68
N SER A 100 7.11 -2.48 -4.24
CA SER A 100 6.52 -1.37 -4.98
C SER A 100 5.18 -1.01 -4.35
N GLY A 101 4.79 0.26 -4.45
CA GLY A 101 3.46 0.71 -4.03
C GLY A 101 2.58 1.24 -5.18
N SER A 102 1.53 1.96 -4.82
CA SER A 102 0.54 2.54 -5.72
C SER A 102 0.49 4.05 -5.55
N ALA A 103 0.39 4.80 -6.66
CA ALA A 103 0.28 6.26 -6.60
C ALA A 103 -0.98 6.72 -5.85
N THR A 104 -2.07 5.95 -5.93
CA THR A 104 -3.33 6.21 -5.25
C THR A 104 -3.63 5.09 -4.24
N ALA A 105 -4.54 5.33 -3.30
CA ALA A 105 -5.03 4.33 -2.35
C ALA A 105 -6.14 3.44 -2.94
N ASN A 106 -6.52 3.66 -4.21
CA ASN A 106 -7.37 2.74 -4.94
C ASN A 106 -6.54 1.52 -5.36
N LEU A 107 -6.68 0.45 -4.60
CA LEU A 107 -5.99 -0.82 -4.83
C LEU A 107 -6.86 -1.82 -5.58
N GLY A 108 -8.05 -1.42 -6.06
CA GLY A 108 -9.06 -2.34 -6.59
C GLY A 108 -9.75 -3.18 -5.51
N GLY A 109 -9.90 -2.62 -4.31
CA GLY A 109 -10.41 -3.31 -3.14
C GLY A 109 -9.46 -4.39 -2.60
N LEU A 110 -9.97 -5.22 -1.68
CA LEU A 110 -9.19 -6.32 -1.09
C LEU A 110 -8.67 -7.29 -2.16
N ALA A 111 -9.46 -7.57 -3.19
CA ALA A 111 -9.07 -8.51 -4.24
C ALA A 111 -7.86 -8.00 -5.05
N GLY A 112 -7.82 -6.71 -5.40
CA GLY A 112 -6.68 -6.13 -6.11
C GLY A 112 -5.44 -6.02 -5.22
N ALA A 113 -5.61 -5.68 -3.94
CA ALA A 113 -4.52 -5.67 -2.97
C ALA A 113 -3.93 -7.07 -2.73
N ASP A 114 -4.78 -8.09 -2.56
CA ASP A 114 -4.37 -9.49 -2.40
C ASP A 114 -3.65 -10.00 -3.65
N LYS A 115 -4.15 -9.66 -4.85
CA LYS A 115 -3.49 -10.00 -6.12
C LYS A 115 -2.08 -9.41 -6.18
N ARG A 116 -1.89 -8.16 -5.74
CA ARG A 116 -0.56 -7.54 -5.70
C ARG A 116 0.39 -8.34 -4.80
N CYS A 117 -0.05 -8.75 -3.62
CA CYS A 117 0.75 -9.59 -2.73
C CYS A 117 1.09 -10.94 -3.38
N GLN A 118 0.11 -11.58 -4.04
CA GLN A 118 0.33 -12.84 -4.75
C GLN A 118 1.37 -12.71 -5.86
N ASP A 119 1.26 -11.66 -6.68
CA ASP A 119 2.17 -11.41 -7.80
C ASP A 119 3.62 -11.18 -7.32
N LEU A 120 3.80 -10.36 -6.26
CA LEU A 120 5.12 -10.08 -5.68
C LEU A 120 5.74 -11.33 -5.06
N ALA A 121 4.96 -12.12 -4.32
CA ALA A 121 5.44 -13.38 -3.76
C ALA A 121 5.84 -14.37 -4.85
N ALA A 122 5.05 -14.48 -5.93
CA ALA A 122 5.36 -15.34 -7.07
C ALA A 122 6.69 -14.94 -7.72
N ALA A 123 6.97 -13.63 -7.84
CA ALA A 123 8.21 -13.11 -8.42
C ALA A 123 9.48 -13.54 -7.66
N VAL A 124 9.36 -13.94 -6.38
CA VAL A 124 10.47 -14.45 -5.55
C VAL A 124 10.34 -15.95 -5.23
N GLY A 125 9.49 -16.67 -5.96
CA GLY A 125 9.32 -18.12 -5.81
C GLY A 125 8.42 -18.56 -4.65
N ALA A 126 7.74 -17.64 -3.98
CA ALA A 126 6.81 -17.93 -2.88
C ALA A 126 5.33 -17.93 -3.32
N GLY A 127 5.07 -18.00 -4.64
CA GLY A 127 3.73 -17.91 -5.22
C GLY A 127 2.84 -19.15 -5.04
N ALA A 128 3.37 -20.26 -4.52
CA ALA A 128 2.57 -21.44 -4.20
C ALA A 128 1.67 -21.23 -2.96
N LYS A 129 2.03 -20.25 -2.13
CA LYS A 129 1.25 -19.87 -0.95
C LYS A 129 0.09 -18.96 -1.33
N THR A 130 -0.95 -18.94 -0.50
CA THR A 130 -2.02 -17.92 -0.58
C THR A 130 -1.58 -16.67 0.16
N TRP A 131 -1.57 -15.52 -0.53
CA TRP A 131 -1.17 -14.24 0.03
C TRP A 131 -2.33 -13.27 0.21
N ARG A 132 -2.34 -12.57 1.34
CA ARG A 132 -3.33 -11.54 1.67
C ARG A 132 -2.64 -10.23 2.03
N ALA A 133 -3.19 -9.13 1.53
CA ALA A 133 -2.80 -7.79 1.98
C ALA A 133 -3.42 -7.52 3.36
N TYR A 134 -2.63 -7.02 4.31
CA TYR A 134 -3.11 -6.62 5.63
C TYR A 134 -3.87 -5.29 5.54
N LEU A 135 -5.15 -5.38 5.21
CA LEU A 135 -6.05 -4.25 5.05
C LEU A 135 -7.41 -4.55 5.68
N SER A 136 -8.00 -3.57 6.36
CA SER A 136 -9.40 -3.65 6.78
C SER A 136 -10.32 -2.99 5.75
N VAL A 137 -11.59 -3.41 5.73
CA VAL A 137 -12.65 -2.77 4.95
C VAL A 137 -13.93 -2.68 5.76
N GLU A 138 -14.71 -1.64 5.53
CA GLU A 138 -16.05 -1.44 6.09
C GLU A 138 -17.06 -2.41 5.48
N LYS A 139 -16.95 -2.67 4.17
CA LYS A 139 -17.83 -3.58 3.43
C LYS A 139 -17.01 -4.63 2.71
N GLY A 140 -16.88 -5.80 3.34
CA GLY A 140 -16.30 -6.98 2.75
C GLY A 140 -17.21 -7.68 1.74
N PRO A 141 -16.82 -8.88 1.27
CA PRO A 141 -17.57 -9.64 0.26
C PRO A 141 -19.02 -9.99 0.63
N ASN A 142 -19.38 -9.94 1.90
CA ASN A 142 -20.72 -10.21 2.44
C ASN A 142 -21.37 -8.95 3.04
N ASP A 143 -20.92 -7.76 2.65
CA ASP A 143 -21.34 -6.46 3.19
C ASP A 143 -21.13 -6.30 4.71
N GLN A 144 -20.27 -7.13 5.31
CA GLN A 144 -19.85 -6.98 6.70
C GLN A 144 -18.44 -6.39 6.81
N PRO A 145 -18.13 -5.68 7.91
CA PRO A 145 -16.77 -5.28 8.21
C PRO A 145 -15.79 -6.45 8.18
N VAL A 146 -14.61 -6.23 7.61
CA VAL A 146 -13.51 -7.20 7.65
C VAL A 146 -12.32 -6.54 8.32
N HIS A 147 -11.82 -7.18 9.36
CA HIS A 147 -10.62 -6.74 10.08
C HIS A 147 -9.38 -7.36 9.46
N ALA A 148 -8.31 -6.58 9.31
CA ALA A 148 -7.05 -7.07 8.75
C ALA A 148 -6.47 -8.25 9.54
N LYS A 149 -6.60 -8.23 10.88
CA LYS A 149 -6.09 -9.30 11.76
C LYS A 149 -6.71 -10.66 11.47
N ASP A 150 -7.97 -10.72 11.05
CA ASP A 150 -8.69 -11.97 10.81
C ASP A 150 -8.36 -12.59 9.45
N ARG A 151 -7.59 -11.86 8.62
CA ARG A 151 -7.28 -12.24 7.23
C ARG A 151 -5.90 -12.85 7.05
N ILE A 152 -5.03 -12.82 8.05
CA ILE A 152 -3.58 -13.09 7.88
C ILE A 152 -3.08 -14.41 8.46
N GLY A 153 -3.98 -15.29 8.90
CA GLY A 153 -3.64 -16.56 9.55
C GLY A 153 -3.19 -16.37 11.00
N ALA A 154 -2.68 -17.45 11.61
CA ALA A 154 -2.27 -17.46 13.02
C ALA A 154 -0.75 -17.28 13.25
N GLY A 155 0.04 -17.28 12.17
CA GLY A 155 1.51 -17.31 12.25
C GLY A 155 2.07 -18.74 12.45
N PRO A 156 3.38 -18.88 12.71
CA PRO A 156 4.39 -17.82 12.76
C PRO A 156 4.68 -17.22 11.38
N TRP A 157 5.09 -15.93 11.35
CA TRP A 157 5.50 -15.28 10.12
C TRP A 157 7.00 -15.02 10.05
N TYR A 158 7.58 -15.23 8.88
CA TYR A 158 9.00 -15.05 8.60
C TYR A 158 9.20 -14.13 7.39
N ASN A 159 10.17 -13.23 7.49
CA ASN A 159 10.52 -12.32 6.40
C ASN A 159 11.37 -13.01 5.32
N ALA A 160 11.77 -12.25 4.29
CA ALA A 160 12.58 -12.78 3.17
C ALA A 160 13.98 -13.27 3.57
N LYS A 161 14.46 -12.93 4.77
CA LYS A 161 15.71 -13.47 5.36
C LYS A 161 15.44 -14.62 6.34
N LEU A 162 14.20 -15.13 6.37
CA LEU A 162 13.74 -16.19 7.27
C LEU A 162 13.90 -15.83 8.76
N VAL A 163 13.94 -14.53 9.07
CA VAL A 163 13.88 -14.03 10.45
C VAL A 163 12.41 -13.97 10.86
N MET A 164 12.11 -14.49 12.05
CA MET A 164 10.77 -14.47 12.60
C MET A 164 10.32 -13.03 12.87
N VAL A 165 9.15 -12.68 12.34
CA VAL A 165 8.51 -11.38 12.52
C VAL A 165 7.69 -11.39 13.81
N ALA A 166 6.84 -12.41 13.97
CA ALA A 166 6.05 -12.68 15.16
C ALA A 166 5.64 -14.17 15.19
N ALA A 167 5.50 -14.75 16.38
CA ALA A 167 5.07 -16.15 16.52
C ALA A 167 3.55 -16.32 16.40
N ASN A 168 2.78 -15.29 16.74
CA ASN A 168 1.32 -15.30 16.81
C ASN A 168 0.75 -13.88 16.64
N ILE A 169 -0.58 -13.79 16.53
CA ILE A 169 -1.33 -12.53 16.35
C ILE A 169 -1.07 -11.56 17.51
N GLU A 170 -1.05 -12.04 18.75
CA GLU A 170 -0.83 -11.21 19.93
C GLU A 170 0.54 -10.51 19.89
N GLU A 171 1.60 -11.25 19.58
CA GLU A 171 2.94 -10.70 19.41
C GLU A 171 3.02 -9.72 18.24
N LEU A 172 2.34 -10.04 17.13
CA LEU A 172 2.33 -9.19 15.95
C LEU A 172 1.73 -7.81 16.24
N HIS A 173 0.59 -7.73 16.94
CA HIS A 173 -0.06 -6.44 17.26
C HIS A 173 0.52 -5.73 18.49
N ALA A 174 1.28 -6.43 19.34
CA ALA A 174 2.04 -5.80 20.42
C ALA A 174 3.34 -5.12 19.92
N ARG A 175 3.91 -5.62 18.82
CA ARG A 175 5.15 -5.18 18.20
C ARG A 175 5.10 -3.74 17.64
N PHE A 176 6.28 -3.16 17.48
CA PHE A 176 6.53 -1.93 16.73
C PHE A 176 7.18 -2.20 15.36
N GLY A 177 7.12 -1.21 14.46
CA GLY A 177 7.88 -1.26 13.21
C GLY A 177 9.37 -1.44 13.46
N ASP A 178 10.04 -2.05 12.50
CA ASP A 178 11.47 -2.36 12.56
C ASP A 178 11.98 -2.56 11.13
N HIS A 179 12.72 -1.57 10.61
CA HIS A 179 13.23 -1.56 9.25
C HIS A 179 14.12 -2.78 8.91
N THR A 180 14.70 -3.45 9.91
CA THR A 180 15.55 -4.64 9.70
C THR A 180 14.75 -5.94 9.62
N VAL A 181 13.51 -5.93 10.13
CA VAL A 181 12.59 -7.07 10.13
C VAL A 181 11.51 -6.92 9.05
N PHE A 182 11.01 -5.70 8.84
CA PHE A 182 9.93 -5.33 7.91
C PHE A 182 10.51 -5.10 6.52
N LEU A 183 11.03 -6.19 5.97
CA LEU A 183 11.69 -6.22 4.67
C LEU A 183 10.68 -6.45 3.54
N ASP A 184 11.07 -6.06 2.33
CA ASP A 184 10.35 -6.43 1.14
C ASP A 184 10.55 -7.90 0.74
N GLU A 185 9.81 -8.36 -0.28
CA GLU A 185 9.87 -9.76 -0.71
C GLU A 185 11.26 -10.17 -1.21
N LYS A 186 12.13 -9.20 -1.52
CA LYS A 186 13.53 -9.37 -1.97
C LYS A 186 14.53 -9.20 -0.82
N GLY A 187 14.06 -9.05 0.41
CA GLY A 187 14.90 -8.87 1.61
C GLY A 187 15.53 -7.49 1.75
N GLN A 188 15.02 -6.50 1.03
CA GLN A 188 15.48 -5.11 1.12
C GLN A 188 14.71 -4.34 2.20
N MET A 189 15.37 -3.38 2.83
CA MET A 189 14.72 -2.48 3.78
C MET A 189 13.87 -1.47 3.03
N VAL A 190 12.69 -1.16 3.57
CA VAL A 190 11.84 -0.10 3.03
C VAL A 190 12.49 1.26 3.34
N PRO A 191 12.57 2.19 2.38
CA PRO A 191 13.03 3.55 2.65
C PRO A 191 12.20 4.19 3.78
N GLY A 192 12.87 4.68 4.81
CA GLY A 192 12.28 5.16 6.05
C GLY A 192 13.02 6.35 6.66
N GLN A 193 12.80 6.55 7.95
CA GLN A 193 13.43 7.56 8.81
C GLN A 193 14.73 7.06 9.47
N TRP A 194 15.13 5.81 9.21
CA TRP A 194 16.35 5.22 9.75
C TRP A 194 17.62 5.80 9.12
N GLU A 195 18.74 5.75 9.85
CA GLU A 195 20.00 6.38 9.45
C GLU A 195 20.57 5.79 8.15
N GLY A 196 20.85 6.66 7.17
CA GLY A 196 21.35 6.22 5.87
C GLY A 196 20.27 5.68 4.93
N SER A 197 18.98 5.83 5.28
CA SER A 197 17.88 5.45 4.41
C SER A 197 17.92 6.19 3.07
N PRO A 198 17.63 5.51 1.94
CA PRO A 198 17.35 6.17 0.68
C PRO A 198 16.19 7.17 0.80
N THR A 199 16.22 8.19 -0.05
CA THR A 199 15.12 9.14 -0.23
C THR A 199 14.34 8.83 -1.52
N PRO A 200 13.03 9.15 -1.58
CA PRO A 200 12.20 9.73 -0.53
C PRO A 200 11.85 8.72 0.59
N ASN A 201 11.38 9.22 1.74
CA ASN A 201 10.80 8.40 2.80
C ASN A 201 9.54 7.68 2.29
N GLN A 202 9.40 6.38 2.59
CA GLN A 202 8.29 5.52 2.15
C GLN A 202 7.81 4.55 3.25
N HIS A 203 8.04 4.89 4.52
CA HIS A 203 7.70 4.02 5.65
C HIS A 203 6.20 3.93 5.96
N ASP A 204 5.36 4.85 5.45
CA ASP A 204 3.93 4.82 5.67
C ASP A 204 3.30 3.70 4.83
N ILE A 205 2.78 2.69 5.51
CA ILE A 205 2.14 1.54 4.89
C ILE A 205 0.63 1.59 5.13
N LEU A 206 -0.16 1.44 4.08
CA LEU A 206 -1.63 1.48 4.15
C LEU A 206 -2.16 0.27 4.94
N THR A 207 -3.08 0.50 5.88
CA THR A 207 -3.67 -0.58 6.71
C THR A 207 -5.19 -0.43 6.93
N GLY A 208 -5.65 0.80 7.19
CA GLY A 208 -7.03 1.07 7.58
C GLY A 208 -7.44 0.43 8.92
N THR A 209 -6.48 0.20 9.82
CA THR A 209 -6.70 -0.51 11.08
C THR A 209 -6.54 0.38 12.31
N ASN A 210 -7.15 -0.02 13.42
CA ASN A 210 -6.66 0.32 14.76
C ASN A 210 -5.41 -0.50 15.09
N ARG A 211 -4.71 -0.18 16.19
CA ARG A 211 -3.48 -0.87 16.60
C ARG A 211 -3.69 -2.38 16.84
N ASP A 212 -4.85 -2.78 17.34
CA ASP A 212 -5.20 -4.19 17.57
C ASP A 212 -5.59 -4.95 16.27
N GLY A 213 -5.45 -4.29 15.10
CA GLY A 213 -5.75 -4.86 13.79
C GLY A 213 -7.23 -4.93 13.44
N THR A 214 -8.10 -4.36 14.26
CA THR A 214 -9.51 -4.16 13.91
C THR A 214 -9.67 -3.02 12.92
N LEU A 215 -10.81 -2.98 12.24
CA LEU A 215 -11.16 -1.92 11.29
C LEU A 215 -11.20 -0.56 11.99
N LYS A 216 -10.60 0.44 11.36
CA LYS A 216 -10.84 1.83 11.68
C LYS A 216 -11.81 2.43 10.65
N ALA A 217 -13.06 2.61 11.06
CA ALA A 217 -14.12 3.13 10.19
C ALA A 217 -13.78 4.53 9.68
N GLY A 218 -14.14 4.81 8.42
CA GLY A 218 -13.86 6.04 7.69
C GLY A 218 -12.40 6.19 7.26
N GLN A 219 -11.57 5.15 7.39
CA GLN A 219 -10.12 5.23 7.19
C GLN A 219 -9.60 4.12 6.26
N THR A 220 -10.39 3.77 5.24
CA THR A 220 -10.07 2.72 4.26
C THR A 220 -10.08 3.21 2.81
N CYS A 221 -10.19 4.53 2.55
CA CYS A 221 -10.32 5.06 1.18
C CYS A 221 -11.47 4.40 0.38
N ALA A 222 -12.67 4.38 0.97
CA ALA A 222 -13.83 3.64 0.48
C ALA A 222 -13.47 2.18 0.14
N ASP A 223 -12.94 1.48 1.12
CA ASP A 223 -12.55 0.07 0.99
C ASP A 223 -11.55 -0.17 -0.15
N TRP A 224 -10.60 0.75 -0.29
CA TRP A 224 -9.50 0.73 -1.25
C TRP A 224 -9.96 0.82 -2.71
N THR A 225 -11.04 1.57 -2.93
CA THR A 225 -11.61 1.82 -4.27
C THR A 225 -11.68 3.30 -4.65
N SER A 226 -11.32 4.20 -3.73
CA SER A 226 -11.40 5.65 -3.92
C SER A 226 -10.05 6.28 -4.23
N GLU A 227 -10.10 7.30 -5.09
CA GLU A 227 -9.01 8.25 -5.36
C GLU A 227 -9.44 9.68 -4.96
N ASP A 228 -10.42 9.82 -4.06
CA ASP A 228 -10.88 11.13 -3.60
C ASP A 228 -9.80 11.80 -2.73
N ALA A 229 -9.41 13.01 -3.13
CA ALA A 229 -8.43 13.81 -2.43
C ALA A 229 -8.87 14.22 -1.01
N ASN A 230 -10.18 14.18 -0.71
CA ASN A 230 -10.74 14.51 0.61
C ASN A 230 -10.90 13.30 1.53
N GLN A 231 -10.64 12.09 1.01
CA GLN A 231 -10.65 10.87 1.82
C GLN A 231 -9.22 10.52 2.24
N THR A 232 -9.11 9.77 3.32
CA THR A 232 -7.83 9.29 3.85
C THR A 232 -7.96 7.84 4.30
N ALA A 233 -6.82 7.18 4.45
CA ALA A 233 -6.73 5.88 5.09
C ALA A 233 -5.76 5.92 6.25
N THR A 234 -5.94 5.05 7.24
CA THR A 234 -4.93 4.92 8.30
C THR A 234 -3.71 4.17 7.78
N VAL A 235 -2.53 4.68 8.15
CA VAL A 235 -1.22 4.10 7.87
C VAL A 235 -0.52 3.74 9.18
N GLY A 236 0.47 2.85 9.11
CA GLY A 236 1.47 2.67 10.16
C GLY A 236 2.89 2.73 9.61
N HIS A 237 3.89 2.67 10.49
CA HIS A 237 5.29 2.90 10.14
C HIS A 237 6.08 1.60 10.09
N SER A 238 6.56 1.19 8.90
CA SER A 238 7.34 -0.04 8.73
C SER A 238 8.65 -0.06 9.52
N ASP A 239 9.24 1.10 9.75
CA ASP A 239 10.50 1.26 10.49
C ASP A 239 10.31 1.54 11.99
N GLY A 240 9.08 1.87 12.41
CA GLY A 240 8.74 2.20 13.79
C GLY A 240 9.29 3.56 14.25
N LEU A 241 9.58 4.46 13.31
CA LEU A 241 10.19 5.77 13.57
C LEU A 241 9.30 6.90 13.06
N GLY A 242 9.25 7.99 13.81
CA GLY A 242 8.59 9.23 13.41
C GLY A 242 9.54 10.25 12.77
N PRO A 243 9.08 11.50 12.61
CA PRO A 243 9.89 12.58 12.05
C PRO A 243 11.25 12.72 12.72
N ASN A 244 12.31 12.88 11.92
CA ASN A 244 13.70 12.99 12.38
C ASN A 244 14.19 11.77 13.18
N GLY A 245 13.71 10.57 12.86
CA GLY A 245 14.11 9.33 13.55
C GLY A 245 13.55 9.19 14.97
N SER A 246 12.48 9.91 15.31
CA SER A 246 11.87 9.87 16.64
C SER A 246 11.35 8.48 16.99
N ASN A 247 11.67 7.99 18.20
CA ASN A 247 11.16 6.72 18.73
C ASN A 247 10.05 6.91 19.77
N ALA A 248 9.33 8.03 19.73
CA ALA A 248 8.20 8.25 20.64
C ALA A 248 7.07 7.25 20.35
N ASP A 249 6.46 6.67 21.40
CA ASP A 249 5.53 5.54 21.30
C ASP A 249 4.35 5.74 20.35
N MET A 250 3.92 6.98 20.10
CA MET A 250 2.86 7.29 19.14
C MET A 250 3.22 6.99 17.68
N TYR A 251 4.51 7.01 17.31
CA TYR A 251 4.98 6.77 15.92
C TYR A 251 5.36 5.32 15.66
N ARG A 252 5.59 4.55 16.72
CA ARG A 252 6.17 3.22 16.61
C ARG A 252 5.24 2.13 16.06
N PRO A 253 3.89 2.19 16.20
CA PRO A 253 3.03 1.14 15.69
C PRO A 253 3.21 0.92 14.19
N TRP A 254 3.43 -0.32 13.79
CA TRP A 254 3.60 -0.66 12.38
C TRP A 254 2.30 -0.57 11.58
N ASN A 255 1.13 -0.61 12.25
CA ASN A 255 -0.16 -0.69 11.59
C ASN A 255 -1.13 0.48 11.82
N SER A 256 -0.85 1.42 12.73
CA SER A 256 -1.81 2.48 13.06
C SER A 256 -1.14 3.66 13.77
N VAL A 257 -0.77 4.68 13.01
CA VAL A 257 -0.15 5.92 13.51
C VAL A 257 -0.99 7.14 13.15
N HIS A 258 -1.18 7.41 11.86
CA HIS A 258 -1.90 8.60 11.40
C HIS A 258 -2.73 8.32 10.15
N ALA A 259 -3.52 9.30 9.73
CA ALA A 259 -4.19 9.28 8.43
C ALA A 259 -3.17 9.59 7.32
N SER A 260 -3.33 8.97 6.15
CA SER A 260 -2.61 9.33 4.94
C SER A 260 -2.95 10.77 4.53
N GLY A 261 -2.11 11.38 3.68
CA GLY A 261 -2.38 12.72 3.16
C GLY A 261 -3.69 12.79 2.35
N SER A 262 -3.91 11.80 1.48
CA SER A 262 -5.17 11.62 0.74
C SER A 262 -5.28 10.19 0.19
N CYS A 263 -6.40 9.87 -0.46
CA CYS A 263 -6.52 8.66 -1.28
C CYS A 263 -6.06 8.87 -2.73
N ALA A 264 -5.99 10.13 -3.20
CA ALA A 264 -5.58 10.50 -4.56
C ALA A 264 -4.05 10.45 -4.78
N ASP A 265 -3.28 10.69 -3.72
CA ASP A 265 -1.82 10.65 -3.71
C ASP A 265 -1.34 10.09 -2.38
N THR A 266 -0.64 8.97 -2.44
CA THR A 266 -0.12 8.23 -1.27
C THR A 266 1.30 8.63 -0.90
N ALA A 267 1.98 9.47 -1.68
CA ALA A 267 3.36 9.87 -1.41
C ALA A 267 3.51 10.86 -0.23
N PRO A 268 2.64 11.87 -0.06
CA PRO A 268 2.75 12.83 1.04
C PRO A 268 2.67 12.16 2.42
N GLY A 269 3.52 12.62 3.35
CA GLY A 269 3.62 12.07 4.70
C GLY A 269 4.75 11.07 4.90
N GLY A 270 5.31 10.55 3.80
CA GLY A 270 6.32 9.48 3.85
C GLY A 270 5.79 8.15 3.35
N GLY A 271 4.79 8.16 2.47
CA GLY A 271 4.20 6.96 1.89
C GLY A 271 4.63 6.69 0.46
N ASN A 272 4.15 5.57 -0.05
CA ASN A 272 4.23 5.23 -1.48
C ASN A 272 3.09 4.28 -1.90
N GLY A 273 2.04 4.16 -1.08
CA GLY A 273 0.94 3.21 -1.31
C GLY A 273 1.37 1.75 -1.22
N ARG A 274 2.32 1.46 -0.32
CA ARG A 274 2.77 0.11 0.01
C ARG A 274 1.76 -0.59 0.92
N VAL A 275 1.79 -1.91 0.92
CA VAL A 275 0.96 -2.77 1.79
C VAL A 275 1.82 -3.87 2.43
N TYR A 276 1.39 -4.37 3.58
CA TYR A 276 1.94 -5.60 4.14
C TYR A 276 1.26 -6.82 3.53
N CYS A 277 2.04 -7.84 3.21
CA CYS A 277 1.60 -9.08 2.60
C CYS A 277 1.90 -10.25 3.53
N PHE A 278 0.89 -11.05 3.84
CA PHE A 278 0.98 -12.21 4.72
C PHE A 278 0.54 -13.47 3.98
N ALA A 279 1.31 -14.55 4.14
CA ALA A 279 0.85 -15.88 3.76
C ALA A 279 -0.14 -16.39 4.80
N VAL A 280 -1.18 -17.11 4.35
CA VAL A 280 -2.29 -17.56 5.22
C VAL A 280 -2.48 -19.07 5.27
N ASP A 281 -1.45 -19.80 4.83
CA ASP A 281 -1.40 -21.25 4.75
C ASP A 281 -0.19 -21.88 5.47
#